data_AF-A0A8S3F5W5-F1
#
_entry.id   AF-A0A8S3F5W5-F1
#
_cell.length_a   1.000
_cell.length_b   1.000
_cell.length_c   1.000
_cell.angle_alpha   90.00
_cell.angle_beta   90.00
_cell.angle_gamma   90.00
#
_symmetry.space_group_name_H-M   'P 1'
#
loop_
_entity.id
_entity.type
_entity.pdbx_description
1 polymer ?
#
loop_
_entity_poly.entity_id
_entity_poly.type
_entity_poly.pdbx_seq_one_letter_code
_entity_poly.pdbx_strand_id
1 'polypeptide(L)'
;KEKPGYLLKLKTGEKGLSNMSTLPSINIILRGEKRKSDPYKLTPFDDKRILFQDNHTDEFLLSSKYYVGPIKTLEISSSDEIDQWFIETIIIRDIIQEQVDFI
;
A
#
# COMPACT_ATOMS: atom_id res chain seq x y z
N LYS A 1 14.87 18.60 -1.45
CA LYS A 1 14.15 18.18 -2.68
C LYS A 1 12.96 17.37 -2.22
N GLU A 2 11.74 17.81 -2.51
CA GLU A 2 10.52 17.07 -2.18
C GLU A 2 10.62 15.62 -2.69
N LYS A 3 10.43 14.66 -1.80
CA LYS A 3 10.35 13.25 -2.20
C LYS A 3 8.88 12.97 -2.54
N PRO A 4 8.59 12.46 -3.74
CA PRO A 4 7.24 12.05 -4.06
C PRO A 4 6.83 10.91 -3.14
N GLY A 5 5.65 11.00 -2.56
CA GLY A 5 5.05 9.91 -1.80
C GLY A 5 3.62 9.67 -2.23
N TYR A 6 3.06 8.54 -1.79
CA TYR A 6 1.65 8.23 -1.98
C TYR A 6 1.04 7.77 -0.68
N LEU A 7 -0.15 8.28 -0.35
CA LEU A 7 -1.01 7.71 0.67
C LEU A 7 -1.92 6.68 0.01
N LEU A 8 -1.74 5.41 0.37
CA LEU A 8 -2.59 4.31 -0.03
C LEU A 8 -3.57 4.02 1.11
N LYS A 9 -4.87 4.01 0.83
CA LYS A 9 -5.91 3.48 1.71
C LYS A 9 -6.50 2.24 1.06
N LEU A 10 -6.40 1.10 1.71
CA LEU A 10 -6.90 -0.19 1.25
C LEU A 10 -7.97 -0.67 2.22
N LYS A 11 -9.21 -0.78 1.73
CA LYS A 11 -10.31 -1.39 2.48
C LYS A 11 -10.41 -2.86 2.12
N THR A 12 -10.22 -3.72 3.11
CA THR A 12 -10.51 -5.15 3.00
C THR A 12 -12.00 -5.36 3.19
N GLY A 13 -12.60 -6.20 2.35
CA GLY A 13 -14.02 -6.56 2.45
C GLY A 13 -14.28 -7.59 3.54
N GLU A 14 -15.35 -8.36 3.39
CA GLU A 14 -15.79 -9.32 4.42
C GLU A 14 -14.82 -10.48 4.68
N LYS A 15 -13.91 -10.77 3.76
CA LYS A 15 -12.85 -11.78 3.96
C LYS A 15 -11.47 -11.15 3.86
N GLY A 16 -10.85 -11.02 5.02
CA GLY A 16 -9.50 -10.58 5.24
C GLY A 16 -8.53 -11.71 5.54
N LEU A 17 -7.32 -11.33 5.93
CA LEU A 17 -6.19 -12.23 6.17
C LEU A 17 -5.94 -12.48 7.66
N SER A 18 -6.75 -11.91 8.55
CA SER A 18 -6.56 -11.98 10.00
C SER A 18 -6.65 -13.38 10.59
N ASN A 19 -7.27 -14.32 9.87
CA ASN A 19 -7.39 -15.72 10.30
C ASN A 19 -6.21 -16.59 9.87
N MET A 20 -5.27 -16.07 9.06
CA MET A 20 -4.07 -16.81 8.68
C MET A 20 -3.10 -16.88 9.87
N SER A 21 -2.45 -18.04 10.03
CA SER A 21 -1.43 -18.24 11.08
C SER A 21 -0.19 -17.35 10.87
N THR A 22 0.10 -16.98 9.63
CA THR A 22 1.15 -16.02 9.27
C THR A 22 0.61 -15.13 8.16
N LEU A 23 0.75 -13.81 8.32
CA LEU A 23 0.36 -12.85 7.31
C LEU A 23 1.33 -12.93 6.11
N PRO A 24 0.82 -13.13 4.88
CA PRO A 24 1.66 -13.16 3.69
C PRO A 24 2.29 -11.78 3.43
N SER A 25 3.43 -11.77 2.75
CA SER A 25 4.05 -10.51 2.31
C SER A 25 3.31 -9.97 1.09
N ILE A 26 2.53 -8.91 1.29
CA ILE A 26 1.83 -8.21 0.21
C ILE A 26 2.71 -7.09 -0.34
N ASN A 27 2.85 -7.05 -1.67
CA ASN A 27 3.53 -5.97 -2.37
C ASN A 27 2.58 -5.28 -3.35
N ILE A 28 2.75 -3.97 -3.53
CA ILE A 28 2.05 -3.18 -4.53
C ILE A 28 3.04 -2.50 -5.48
N ILE A 29 2.73 -2.48 -6.77
CA ILE A 29 3.45 -1.69 -7.78
C ILE A 29 2.46 -0.70 -8.39
N LEU A 30 2.84 0.58 -8.38
CA LEU A 30 2.05 1.65 -8.99
C LEU A 30 2.52 1.85 -10.44
N ARG A 31 1.58 1.91 -11.38
CA ARG A 31 1.84 2.22 -12.78
C ARG A 31 1.16 3.52 -13.15
N GLY A 32 1.96 4.58 -13.23
CA GLY A 32 1.51 5.86 -13.74
C GLY A 32 1.89 6.07 -15.21
N GLU A 33 1.40 7.16 -15.79
CA GLU A 33 1.63 7.51 -17.19
C GLU A 33 3.12 7.66 -17.56
N LYS A 34 3.99 8.01 -16.60
CA LYS A 34 5.42 8.25 -16.86
C LYS A 34 6.26 6.99 -16.67
N ARG A 35 5.94 6.17 -15.66
CA ARG A 35 6.71 4.97 -15.28
C ARG A 35 5.96 4.12 -14.27
N LYS A 36 6.52 2.93 -14.00
CA LYS A 36 6.18 2.12 -12.83
C LYS A 36 7.06 2.49 -11.62
N SER A 37 6.56 2.23 -10.41
CA SER A 37 7.33 2.32 -9.17
C SER A 37 8.23 1.09 -8.97
N ASP A 38 9.13 1.19 -7.99
CA ASP A 38 9.67 0.00 -7.30
C ASP A 38 8.51 -0.69 -6.52
N PRO A 39 8.59 -1.99 -6.22
CA PRO A 39 7.60 -2.66 -5.37
C PRO A 39 7.59 -2.08 -3.96
N TYR A 40 6.39 -1.77 -3.45
CA TYR A 40 6.20 -1.37 -2.05
C TYR A 40 5.68 -2.56 -1.26
N LYS A 41 6.42 -2.97 -0.23
CA LYS A 41 5.91 -3.94 0.74
C LYS A 41 4.91 -3.23 1.67
N LEU A 42 3.71 -3.77 1.80
CA LEU A 42 2.69 -3.25 2.70
C LEU A 42 2.98 -3.76 4.12
N THR A 43 3.64 -2.93 4.92
CA THR A 43 3.98 -3.23 6.31
C THR A 43 3.17 -2.35 7.25
N PRO A 44 2.84 -2.83 8.46
CA PRO A 44 2.18 -1.99 9.44
C PRO A 44 3.13 -0.89 9.92
N PHE A 45 2.59 0.23 10.38
CA PHE A 45 3.37 1.29 11.01
C PHE A 45 3.83 0.93 12.44
N ASP A 46 3.11 0.01 13.09
CA ASP A 46 3.38 -0.51 14.44
C ASP A 46 3.28 -2.04 14.37
N ASP A 47 4.27 -2.74 14.93
CA ASP A 47 4.35 -4.21 14.97
C ASP A 47 3.12 -4.86 15.62
N LYS A 48 2.36 -4.11 16.43
CA LYS A 48 1.12 -4.60 17.06
C LYS A 48 -0.11 -4.54 16.14
N ARG A 49 -0.04 -3.83 15.01
CA ARG A 49 -1.17 -3.66 14.10
C ARG A 49 -1.29 -4.88 13.18
N ILE A 50 -2.45 -5.53 13.26
CA ILE A 50 -2.84 -6.59 12.33
C ILE A 50 -3.39 -5.92 11.06
N LEU A 51 -2.80 -6.26 9.91
CA LEU A 51 -3.24 -5.75 8.60
C LEU A 51 -4.32 -6.63 7.99
N PHE A 52 -5.07 -6.04 7.05
CA PHE A 52 -6.01 -6.71 6.17
C PHE A 52 -7.12 -7.46 6.92
N GLN A 53 -7.61 -6.89 8.02
CA GLN A 53 -8.73 -7.44 8.78
C GLN A 53 -10.06 -7.26 8.03
N ASP A 54 -11.00 -8.15 8.28
CA ASP A 54 -12.35 -8.10 7.72
C ASP A 54 -12.98 -6.70 7.91
N ASN A 55 -13.49 -6.11 6.83
CA ASN A 55 -14.14 -4.80 6.80
C ASN A 55 -13.28 -3.63 7.31
N HIS A 56 -11.95 -3.79 7.40
CA HIS A 56 -11.03 -2.78 7.91
C HIS A 56 -10.34 -1.99 6.79
N THR A 57 -9.98 -0.74 7.07
CA THR A 57 -9.18 0.10 6.17
C THR A 57 -7.78 0.29 6.73
N ASP A 58 -6.78 -0.20 5.98
CA ASP A 58 -5.38 0.04 6.26
C ASP A 58 -4.86 1.23 5.44
N GLU A 59 -4.01 2.04 6.08
CA GLU A 59 -3.36 3.17 5.45
C GLU A 59 -1.85 2.90 5.37
N PHE A 60 -1.24 3.25 4.24
CA PHE A 60 0.19 3.05 4.01
C PHE A 60 0.80 4.30 3.38
N LEU A 61 2.00 4.65 3.86
CA LEU A 61 2.79 5.75 3.34
C LEU A 61 3.87 5.20 2.42
N LEU A 62 3.67 5.36 1.11
CA LEU A 62 4.56 4.80 0.09
C LEU A 62 5.61 5.86 -0.30
N SER A 63 6.81 5.74 0.25
CA SER A 63 7.92 6.65 -0.08
C SER A 63 8.50 6.30 -1.46
N SER A 64 8.45 7.23 -2.41
CA SER A 64 8.96 7.00 -3.76
C SER A 64 10.25 7.76 -4.05
N LYS A 65 11.14 7.15 -4.83
CA LYS A 65 12.33 7.81 -5.37
C LYS A 65 12.00 8.76 -6.51
N TYR A 66 10.93 8.47 -7.26
CA TYR A 66 10.54 9.20 -8.47
C TYR A 66 9.02 9.36 -8.54
N TYR A 67 8.56 10.44 -9.18
CA TYR A 67 7.15 10.63 -9.48
C TYR A 67 6.74 9.73 -10.65
N VAL A 68 5.66 8.96 -10.49
CA VAL A 68 5.21 8.00 -11.50
C VAL A 68 4.24 8.61 -12.53
N GLY A 69 3.79 9.85 -12.31
CA GLY A 69 2.71 10.46 -13.07
C GLY A 69 1.34 10.04 -12.53
N PRO A 70 0.24 10.53 -13.14
CA PRO A 70 -1.11 10.09 -12.81
C PRO A 70 -1.20 8.56 -12.85
N ILE A 71 -1.66 7.95 -11.77
CA ILE A 71 -1.75 6.50 -11.62
C ILE A 71 -2.87 5.99 -12.52
N LYS A 72 -2.56 4.98 -13.36
CA LYS A 72 -3.53 4.33 -14.27
C LYS A 72 -3.93 2.97 -13.77
N THR A 73 -2.97 2.19 -13.30
CA THR A 73 -3.18 0.85 -12.79
C THR A 73 -2.26 0.58 -11.61
N LEU A 74 -2.59 -0.48 -10.87
CA LEU A 74 -1.77 -1.02 -9.82
C LEU A 74 -1.69 -2.54 -9.97
N GLU A 75 -0.61 -3.12 -9.48
CA GLU A 75 -0.42 -4.56 -9.36
C GLU A 75 -0.29 -4.90 -7.88
N ILE A 76 -0.94 -5.98 -7.45
CA ILE A 76 -0.82 -6.51 -6.10
C ILE A 76 -0.31 -7.94 -6.23
N SER A 77 0.72 -8.28 -5.44
CA SER A 77 1.24 -9.63 -5.33
C SER A 77 1.36 -10.05 -3.88
N SER A 78 1.22 -11.35 -3.66
CA SER A 78 1.39 -12.01 -2.38
C SER A 78 2.57 -12.99 -2.47
N SER A 79 3.28 -13.20 -1.35
CA SER A 79 4.25 -14.29 -1.24
C SER A 79 3.62 -15.67 -1.25
N ASP A 80 2.37 -15.76 -0.78
CA ASP A 80 1.66 -17.01 -0.56
C ASP A 80 0.40 -17.02 -1.46
N GLU A 81 -0.10 -18.21 -1.77
CA GLU A 81 -1.37 -18.36 -2.46
C GLU A 81 -2.52 -18.01 -1.50
N ILE A 82 -3.38 -17.07 -1.89
CA ILE A 82 -4.46 -16.54 -1.06
C ILE A 82 -5.79 -16.79 -1.75
N ASP A 83 -6.56 -17.75 -1.23
CA ASP A 83 -7.86 -18.11 -1.82
C ASP A 83 -9.01 -17.19 -1.38
N GLN A 84 -8.84 -16.40 -0.31
CA GLN A 84 -9.95 -15.71 0.37
C GLN A 84 -9.63 -14.30 0.88
N TRP A 85 -9.01 -13.45 0.04
CA TRP A 85 -8.84 -12.03 0.35
C TRP A 85 -9.51 -11.15 -0.69
N PHE A 86 -10.54 -10.42 -0.27
CA PHE A 86 -11.25 -9.49 -1.14
C PHE A 86 -10.94 -8.06 -0.74
N ILE A 87 -10.37 -7.31 -1.68
CA ILE A 87 -10.17 -5.88 -1.51
C ILE A 87 -11.43 -5.17 -2.00
N GLU A 88 -12.09 -4.45 -1.11
CA GLU A 88 -13.32 -3.72 -1.43
C GLU A 88 -13.00 -2.39 -2.13
N THR A 89 -11.99 -1.66 -1.66
CA THR A 89 -11.65 -0.35 -2.23
C THR A 89 -10.18 -0.05 -2.06
N ILE A 90 -9.59 0.57 -3.09
CA ILE A 90 -8.26 1.16 -3.03
C ILE A 90 -8.34 2.63 -3.41
N ILE A 91 -7.81 3.49 -2.55
CA ILE A 91 -7.66 4.93 -2.80
C ILE A 91 -6.19 5.26 -2.72
N ILE A 92 -5.65 5.89 -3.77
CA ILE A 92 -4.28 6.38 -3.78
C ILE A 92 -4.31 7.88 -3.98
N ARG A 93 -3.54 8.59 -3.16
CA ARG A 93 -3.38 10.04 -3.25
C ARG A 93 -1.91 10.39 -3.28
N ASP A 94 -1.53 11.26 -4.20
CA ASP A 94 -0.21 11.88 -4.18
C ASP A 94 -0.06 12.69 -2.90
N ILE A 95 1.10 12.57 -2.27
CA ILE A 95 1.50 13.44 -1.17
C ILE A 95 2.81 14.13 -1.54
N ILE A 96 2.86 15.44 -1.27
CA ILE A 96 4.09 16.20 -1.30
C ILE A 96 4.71 16.02 0.08
N GLN A 97 5.79 15.25 0.18
CA GLN A 97 6.49 15.08 1.44
C GLN A 97 7.39 16.30 1.63
N GLU A 98 6.87 17.32 2.32
CA GLU A 98 7.66 18.46 2.75
C GLU A 98 8.72 17.97 3.75
N GLN A 99 9.99 18.28 3.46
CA GLN A 99 11.07 17.99 4.37
C GLN A 99 11.05 19.06 5.47
N VAL A 100 10.47 18.74 6.63
CA VAL A 100 10.56 19.58 7.81
C VAL A 100 11.89 19.27 8.49
N ASP A 101 12.92 20.05 8.15
CA ASP A 101 14.18 20.02 8.89
C ASP A 101 13.99 20.78 10.21
N PHE A 102 14.16 20.10 11.34
CA PHE A 102 14.25 20.77 12.65
C PHE A 102 15.63 21.43 12.75
N ILE A 103 15.65 22.76 12.91
CA ILE A 103 16.86 23.58 13.15
C ILE A 103 17.18 23.60 14.64
#